data_AF-A0A2H9L326-F1
#
_entry.id   AF-A0A2H9L326-F1
#
_cell.length_a   1.000
_cell.length_b   1.000
_cell.length_c   1.000
_cell.angle_alpha   90.00
_cell.angle_beta   90.00
_cell.angle_gamma   90.00
#
_symmetry.space_group_name_H-M   'P 1'
#
loop_
_entity.id
_entity.type
_entity.pdbx_description
1 polymer ?
#
loop_
_entity_poly.entity_id
_entity_poly.type
_entity_poly.pdbx_seq_one_letter_code
_entity_poly.pdbx_strand_id
1 'polypeptide(L)'
;MFIGNEAVEIFVLAFVMSVISNYLSNRFGGQKQLKEIQAEVNVWQKELKEANEKKDEAKTKQLMEREDEMMKKIQKMAFLPFRTMIVVLPVFLVALYVVIPAWYPKFIWTDMPFSVPSSIAFWEPWKNYLGGRGMLIYSALVSGLVIQALYPRVEGWIKKARGQ
;
A
#
# COMPACT_ATOMS: atom_id res chain seq x y z
N MET A 1 15.23 -4.57 31.59
CA MET A 1 14.27 -3.51 31.98
C MET A 1 14.61 -2.27 31.16
N PHE A 2 14.15 -2.21 29.91
CA PHE A 2 14.28 -1.06 29.00
C PHE A 2 12.94 -0.88 28.29
N ILE A 3 11.91 -0.52 29.05
CA ILE A 3 10.59 -0.19 28.52
C ILE A 3 10.74 1.18 27.85
N GLY A 4 11.10 1.18 26.56
CA GLY A 4 11.30 2.41 25.78
C GLY A 4 12.13 2.22 24.51
N ASN A 5 13.19 1.40 24.55
CA ASN A 5 14.07 1.20 23.39
C ASN A 5 13.46 0.22 22.37
N GLU A 6 12.85 -0.87 22.84
CA GLU A 6 12.33 -1.94 22.00
C GLU A 6 11.21 -1.46 21.05
N ALA A 7 10.33 -0.55 21.51
CA ALA A 7 9.27 0.02 20.68
C ALA A 7 9.84 0.88 19.54
N VAL A 8 10.87 1.68 19.85
CA VAL A 8 11.57 2.53 18.87
C VAL A 8 12.35 1.66 17.88
N GLU A 9 13.02 0.60 18.35
CA GLU A 9 13.71 -0.36 17.48
C GLU A 9 12.74 -1.04 16.51
N ILE A 10 11.59 -1.53 17.00
CA ILE A 10 10.54 -2.12 16.16
C ILE A 10 10.02 -1.08 15.16
N PHE A 11 9.83 0.18 15.59
CA PHE A 11 9.39 1.26 14.71
C PHE A 11 10.43 1.56 13.63
N VAL A 12 11.71 1.66 13.97
CA VAL A 12 12.80 1.89 13.01
C VAL A 12 12.92 0.74 12.03
N LEU A 13 12.84 -0.51 12.50
CA LEU A 13 12.81 -1.70 11.65
C LEU A 13 11.61 -1.66 10.69
N ALA A 14 10.41 -1.35 11.20
CA ALA A 14 9.21 -1.23 10.39
C ALA A 14 9.32 -0.10 9.36
N PHE A 15 9.93 1.03 9.73
CA PHE A 15 10.14 2.16 8.85
C PHE A 15 11.10 1.81 7.72
N VAL A 16 12.25 1.22 8.03
CA VAL A 16 13.23 0.76 7.02
C VAL A 16 12.61 -0.29 6.11
N MET A 17 11.89 -1.27 6.67
CA MET A 17 11.16 -2.27 5.89
C MET A 17 10.11 -1.63 4.98
N SER A 18 9.42 -0.59 5.46
CA SER A 18 8.43 0.16 4.66
C SER A 18 9.09 0.93 3.53
N VAL A 19 10.25 1.54 3.76
CA VAL A 19 11.01 2.24 2.71
C VAL A 19 11.50 1.26 1.64
N ILE A 20 12.08 0.13 2.04
CA ILE A 20 12.55 -0.92 1.12
C ILE A 20 11.36 -1.50 0.35
N SER A 21 10.26 -1.82 1.03
CA SER A 21 9.05 -2.36 0.40
C SER A 21 8.47 -1.38 -0.60
N ASN A 22 8.41 -0.08 -0.28
CA ASN A 22 7.96 0.97 -1.20
C ASN A 22 8.90 1.13 -2.40
N TYR A 23 10.22 1.07 -2.18
CA TYR A 23 11.20 1.13 -3.26
C TYR A 23 11.04 -0.06 -4.24
N LEU A 24 10.93 -1.28 -3.70
CA LEU A 24 10.66 -2.48 -4.49
C LEU A 24 9.31 -2.38 -5.20
N SER A 25 8.28 -1.88 -4.52
CA SER A 25 6.96 -1.68 -5.11
C SER A 25 6.96 -0.67 -6.25
N ASN A 26 7.71 0.42 -6.12
CA ASN A 26 7.81 1.43 -7.16
C ASN A 26 8.59 0.93 -8.38
N ARG A 27 9.60 0.06 -8.18
CA ARG A 27 10.41 -0.50 -9.26
C ARG A 27 9.76 -1.70 -9.96
N PHE A 28 9.11 -2.58 -9.20
CA PHE A 28 8.52 -3.82 -9.72
C PHE A 28 7.01 -3.73 -10.00
N GLY A 29 6.30 -2.75 -9.42
CA GLY A 29 4.84 -2.62 -9.52
C GLY A 29 4.32 -1.94 -10.78
N GLY A 30 5.20 -1.52 -11.70
CA GLY A 30 4.76 -0.98 -13.00
C GLY A 30 3.88 0.27 -12.87
N GLN A 31 4.15 1.16 -11.91
CA GLN A 31 3.34 2.36 -11.65
C GLN A 31 3.05 3.20 -12.91
N LYS A 32 4.01 3.28 -13.85
CA LYS A 32 3.81 3.98 -15.13
C LYS A 32 2.72 3.33 -15.98
N GLN A 33 2.79 2.01 -16.17
CA GLN A 33 1.79 1.25 -16.91
C GLN A 33 0.42 1.34 -16.23
N LEU A 34 0.38 1.32 -14.90
CA LEU A 34 -0.86 1.50 -14.15
C LEU A 34 -1.49 2.88 -14.44
N LYS A 35 -0.70 3.97 -14.40
CA LYS A 35 -1.18 5.33 -14.69
C LYS A 35 -1.64 5.48 -16.15
N GLU A 36 -0.91 4.91 -17.10
CA GLU A 36 -1.26 4.94 -18.52
C GLU A 36 -2.58 4.21 -18.80
N ILE A 37 -2.72 2.98 -18.31
CA ILE A 37 -3.95 2.21 -18.50
C ILE A 37 -5.13 2.90 -17.79
N GLN A 38 -4.91 3.44 -16.59
CA GLN A 38 -5.96 4.14 -15.86
C GLN A 38 -6.42 5.42 -16.56
N ALA A 39 -5.51 6.17 -17.18
CA ALA A 39 -5.88 7.31 -18.01
C ALA A 39 -6.73 6.87 -19.22
N GLU A 40 -6.34 5.80 -19.90
CA GLU A 40 -7.06 5.26 -21.06
C GLU A 40 -8.45 4.74 -20.69
N VAL A 41 -8.58 4.01 -19.57
CA VAL A 41 -9.86 3.55 -19.03
C VAL A 41 -10.77 4.73 -18.68
N ASN A 42 -10.23 5.78 -18.06
CA ASN A 42 -11.01 6.96 -17.71
C ASN A 42 -11.51 7.72 -18.95
N VAL A 43 -10.70 7.79 -20.01
CA VAL A 43 -11.11 8.41 -21.28
C VAL A 43 -12.22 7.58 -21.93
N TRP A 44 -12.04 6.27 -22.05
CA TRP A 44 -13.07 5.37 -22.61
C TRP A 44 -14.39 5.41 -21.82
N GLN A 45 -14.32 5.43 -20.48
CA GLN A 45 -15.52 5.57 -19.64
C GLN A 45 -16.23 6.91 -19.83
N LYS A 46 -15.48 8.00 -20.02
CA LYS A 46 -16.06 9.32 -20.35
C LYS A 46 -16.73 9.30 -21.72
N GLU A 47 -16.06 8.76 -22.74
CA GLU A 47 -16.61 8.65 -24.09
C GLU A 47 -17.89 7.80 -24.12
N LEU A 48 -17.92 6.69 -23.37
CA LEU A 48 -19.12 5.86 -23.23
C LEU A 48 -20.26 6.61 -22.54
N LYS A 49 -19.96 7.35 -21.48
CA LYS A 49 -20.95 8.16 -20.77
C LYS A 49 -21.53 9.24 -21.70
N GLU A 50 -20.69 9.96 -22.43
CA GLU A 50 -21.12 10.98 -23.37
C GLU A 50 -21.92 10.41 -24.55
N ALA A 51 -21.53 9.24 -25.08
CA ALA A 51 -22.27 8.56 -26.15
C ALA A 51 -23.65 8.09 -25.67
N ASN A 52 -23.74 7.56 -24.45
CA ASN A 52 -25.01 7.16 -23.84
C ASN A 52 -25.92 8.35 -23.53
N GLU A 53 -25.36 9.46 -23.02
CA GLU A 53 -26.11 10.70 -22.77
C GLU A 53 -26.65 11.30 -24.07
N LYS A 54 -25.88 11.21 -25.16
CA LYS A 54 -26.28 11.68 -26.50
C LYS A 54 -27.15 10.67 -27.28
N LYS A 55 -27.39 9.46 -26.74
CA LYS A 55 -28.09 8.35 -27.40
C LYS A 55 -27.52 8.02 -28.79
N ASP A 56 -26.21 8.16 -28.95
CA ASP A 56 -25.51 7.90 -30.22
C ASP A 56 -25.19 6.40 -30.32
N GLU A 57 -26.16 5.63 -30.84
CA GLU A 57 -26.07 4.17 -30.95
C GLU A 57 -24.87 3.69 -31.76
N ALA A 58 -24.43 4.46 -32.76
CA ALA A 58 -23.27 4.13 -33.58
C ALA A 58 -21.96 4.23 -32.79
N LYS A 59 -21.79 5.30 -31.99
CA LYS A 59 -20.62 5.45 -31.11
C LYS A 59 -20.63 4.47 -29.95
N THR A 60 -21.79 4.21 -29.35
CA THR A 60 -21.89 3.23 -28.26
C THR A 60 -21.47 1.85 -28.74
N LYS A 61 -21.88 1.44 -29.95
CA LYS A 61 -21.49 0.14 -30.53
C LYS A 61 -19.98 0.05 -30.80
N GLN A 62 -19.37 1.10 -31.36
CA GLN A 62 -17.91 1.15 -31.55
C GLN A 62 -17.12 1.12 -30.23
N LEU A 63 -17.65 1.74 -29.18
CA LEU A 63 -17.02 1.73 -27.86
C LEU A 63 -17.21 0.39 -27.12
N MET A 64 -18.32 -0.31 -27.36
CA MET A 64 -18.56 -1.68 -26.90
C MET A 64 -17.65 -2.69 -27.60
N GLU A 65 -17.30 -2.50 -28.88
CA GLU A 65 -16.31 -3.34 -29.57
C GLU A 65 -14.91 -3.24 -28.91
N ARG A 66 -14.59 -2.10 -28.29
CA ARG A 66 -13.35 -1.91 -27.50
C ARG A 66 -13.48 -2.39 -26.05
N GLU A 67 -14.66 -2.77 -25.58
CA GLU A 67 -14.90 -3.18 -24.19
C GLU A 67 -14.00 -4.37 -23.80
N ASP A 68 -13.91 -5.39 -24.65
CA ASP A 68 -13.07 -6.57 -24.39
C ASP A 68 -11.58 -6.21 -24.23
N GLU A 69 -11.08 -5.27 -25.04
CA GLU A 69 -9.72 -4.77 -24.92
C GLU A 69 -9.51 -3.99 -23.62
N MET A 70 -10.46 -3.12 -23.28
CA MET A 70 -10.43 -2.33 -22.06
C MET A 70 -10.56 -3.21 -20.82
N MET A 71 -11.38 -4.25 -20.85
CA MET A 71 -11.52 -5.22 -19.76
C MET A 71 -10.24 -6.03 -19.55
N LYS A 72 -9.55 -6.45 -20.63
CA LYS A 72 -8.22 -7.06 -20.52
C LYS A 72 -7.20 -6.12 -19.91
N LYS A 73 -7.26 -4.82 -20.25
CA LYS A 73 -6.40 -3.78 -19.66
C LYS A 73 -6.70 -3.56 -18.17
N ILE A 74 -7.98 -3.53 -17.78
CA ILE A 74 -8.42 -3.45 -16.37
C ILE A 74 -7.93 -4.68 -15.58
N GLN A 75 -8.04 -5.88 -16.13
CA GLN A 75 -7.50 -7.08 -15.49
C GLN A 75 -5.98 -6.96 -15.30
N LYS A 76 -5.24 -6.49 -16.31
CA LYS A 76 -3.80 -6.20 -16.17
C LYS A 76 -3.52 -5.18 -15.07
N MET A 77 -4.31 -4.12 -14.95
CA MET A 77 -4.20 -3.16 -13.84
C MET A 77 -4.37 -3.83 -12.48
N ALA A 78 -5.29 -4.79 -12.36
CA ALA A 78 -5.47 -5.54 -11.12
C ALA A 78 -4.23 -6.42 -10.83
N PHE A 79 -3.64 -7.08 -11.82
CA PHE A 79 -2.48 -7.97 -11.58
C PHE A 79 -1.15 -7.26 -11.31
N LEU A 80 -0.98 -6.01 -11.78
CA LEU A 80 0.23 -5.22 -11.55
C LEU A 80 0.60 -5.04 -10.04
N PRO A 81 -0.32 -4.60 -9.16
CA PRO A 81 -0.05 -4.54 -7.72
C PRO A 81 0.06 -5.92 -7.08
N PHE A 82 -0.65 -6.94 -7.58
CA PHE A 82 -0.53 -8.32 -7.07
C PHE A 82 0.89 -8.87 -7.22
N ARG A 83 1.57 -8.60 -8.33
CA ARG A 83 2.97 -9.01 -8.53
C ARG A 83 3.88 -8.47 -7.44
N THR A 84 3.64 -7.23 -7.03
CA THR A 84 4.38 -6.61 -5.93
C THR A 84 4.00 -7.22 -4.59
N MET A 85 2.71 -7.45 -4.37
CA MET A 85 2.20 -8.07 -3.15
C MET A 85 2.81 -9.46 -2.92
N ILE A 86 2.98 -10.28 -3.97
CA ILE A 86 3.61 -11.60 -3.89
C ILE A 86 5.06 -11.52 -3.37
N VAL A 87 5.76 -10.41 -3.59
CA VAL A 87 7.14 -10.22 -3.10
C VAL A 87 7.15 -9.64 -1.68
N VAL A 88 6.31 -8.64 -1.42
CA VAL A 88 6.28 -7.92 -0.13
C VAL A 88 5.64 -8.77 0.98
N LEU A 89 4.62 -9.56 0.64
CA LEU A 89 3.84 -10.31 1.62
C LEU A 89 4.63 -11.43 2.31
N PRO A 90 5.44 -12.26 1.62
CA PRO A 90 6.32 -13.23 2.28
C PRO A 90 7.35 -12.56 3.21
N VAL A 91 7.94 -11.44 2.77
CA VAL A 91 8.89 -10.66 3.57
C VAL A 91 8.22 -10.14 4.84
N PHE A 92 7.00 -9.64 4.73
CA PHE A 92 6.19 -9.20 5.86
C PHE A 92 5.79 -10.35 6.80
N LEU A 93 5.38 -11.50 6.26
CA LEU A 93 5.03 -12.67 7.05
C LEU A 93 6.23 -13.23 7.82
N VAL A 94 7.41 -13.26 7.20
CA VAL A 94 8.66 -13.67 7.89
C VAL A 94 8.97 -12.70 9.03
N ALA A 95 8.83 -11.39 8.81
CA ALA A 95 9.01 -10.41 9.87
C ALA A 95 8.02 -10.65 11.04
N LEU A 96 6.75 -10.90 10.73
CA LEU A 96 5.67 -11.04 11.70
C LEU A 96 5.73 -12.34 12.51
N TYR A 97 6.04 -13.47 11.86
CA TYR A 97 5.99 -14.79 12.48
C TYR A 97 7.34 -15.33 12.94
N VAL A 98 8.46 -14.84 12.38
CA VAL A 98 9.81 -15.34 12.70
C VAL A 98 10.62 -14.29 13.44
N VAL A 99 10.79 -13.10 12.87
CA VAL A 99 11.70 -12.08 13.42
C VAL A 99 11.18 -11.49 14.73
N ILE A 100 9.93 -11.02 14.74
CA ILE A 100 9.35 -10.40 15.93
C ILE A 100 9.24 -11.37 17.12
N PRO A 101 8.74 -12.61 16.96
CA PRO A 101 8.68 -13.55 18.09
C PRO A 101 10.05 -14.00 18.58
N ALA A 102 11.06 -14.08 17.70
CA ALA A 102 12.41 -14.50 18.10
C ALA A 102 13.18 -13.40 18.84
N TRP A 103 13.03 -12.13 18.42
CA TRP A 103 13.82 -11.01 18.95
C TRP A 103 13.09 -10.26 20.05
N TYR A 104 11.76 -10.23 20.02
CA TYR A 104 10.90 -9.52 20.98
C TYR A 104 9.84 -10.43 21.61
N PRO A 105 10.23 -11.56 22.24
CA PRO A 105 9.28 -12.57 22.74
C PRO A 105 8.40 -12.08 23.90
N LYS A 106 8.84 -11.07 24.65
CA LYS A 106 8.13 -10.54 25.83
C LYS A 106 7.68 -9.08 25.66
N PHE A 107 7.76 -8.52 24.45
CA PHE A 107 7.40 -7.13 24.22
C PHE A 107 5.88 -6.95 24.32
N ILE A 108 5.47 -6.11 25.27
CA ILE A 108 4.09 -5.73 25.50
C ILE A 108 4.10 -4.22 25.80
N TRP A 109 3.42 -3.44 24.98
CA TRP A 109 3.20 -2.02 25.23
C TRP A 109 1.82 -1.82 25.87
N THR A 110 1.77 -1.58 27.17
CA THR A 110 0.52 -1.54 27.98
C THR A 110 -0.13 -0.17 28.14
N ASP A 111 0.59 0.91 27.80
CA ASP A 111 0.20 2.29 28.17
C ASP A 111 -0.17 3.13 26.93
N MET A 112 -1.09 2.63 26.11
CA MET A 112 -1.58 3.40 24.95
C MET A 112 -2.70 4.36 25.35
N PRO A 113 -2.67 5.64 24.89
CA PRO A 113 -3.73 6.61 25.18
C PRO A 113 -5.00 6.40 24.34
N PHE A 114 -5.05 5.37 23.50
CA PHE A 114 -6.17 5.02 22.63
C PHE A 114 -6.29 3.49 22.49
N SER A 115 -7.49 2.99 22.22
CA SER A 115 -7.72 1.57 21.91
C SER A 115 -7.54 1.31 20.42
N VAL A 116 -6.89 0.19 20.09
CA VAL A 116 -6.63 -0.24 18.71
C VAL A 116 -7.62 -1.35 18.35
N PRO A 117 -8.12 -1.43 17.10
CA PRO A 117 -8.98 -2.52 16.69
C PRO A 117 -8.37 -3.89 17.01
N SER A 118 -9.22 -4.83 17.37
CA SER A 118 -8.86 -6.20 17.79
C SER A 118 -7.99 -6.95 16.78
N SER A 119 -8.14 -6.66 15.48
CA SER A 119 -7.36 -7.21 14.38
C SER A 119 -5.89 -6.77 14.39
N ILE A 120 -5.57 -5.65 15.04
CA ILE A 120 -4.19 -5.14 15.21
C ILE A 120 -3.67 -5.49 16.61
N ALA A 121 -4.55 -5.61 17.60
CA ALA A 121 -4.21 -5.93 18.98
C ALA A 121 -3.78 -7.39 19.22
N PHE A 122 -3.98 -8.30 18.25
CA PHE A 122 -3.56 -9.72 18.24
C PHE A 122 -3.23 -10.31 19.63
N TRP A 123 -4.28 -10.48 20.44
CA TRP A 123 -4.68 -11.72 21.12
C TRP A 123 -5.75 -11.45 22.19
N GLU A 124 -6.01 -10.19 22.55
CA GLU A 124 -7.08 -9.81 23.48
C GLU A 124 -7.71 -8.44 23.13
N PRO A 125 -8.83 -8.41 22.37
CA PRO A 125 -9.53 -7.19 21.90
C PRO A 125 -9.87 -6.15 22.98
N TRP A 126 -9.93 -6.60 24.23
CA TRP A 126 -10.43 -5.89 25.41
C TRP A 126 -9.31 -5.46 26.36
N LYS A 127 -8.05 -5.77 26.07
CA LYS A 127 -6.91 -5.27 26.85
C LYS A 127 -6.15 -4.22 26.04
N ASN A 128 -5.83 -3.09 26.69
CA ASN A 128 -5.11 -1.96 26.10
C ASN A 128 -3.61 -2.24 25.96
N TYR A 129 -3.21 -3.40 25.44
CA TYR A 129 -1.81 -3.68 25.18
C TYR A 129 -1.55 -4.06 23.73
N LEU A 130 -0.39 -3.62 23.22
CA LEU A 130 0.11 -3.97 21.89
C LEU A 130 1.29 -4.93 22.05
N GLY A 131 1.14 -6.16 21.60
CA GLY A 131 2.27 -7.09 21.49
C GLY A 131 3.23 -6.67 20.37
N GLY A 132 4.42 -7.29 20.30
CA GLY A 132 5.45 -6.95 19.31
C GLY A 132 4.95 -7.05 17.86
N ARG A 133 4.04 -8.00 17.58
CA ARG A 133 3.41 -8.18 16.26
C ARG A 133 2.48 -7.02 15.92
N GLY A 134 1.64 -6.61 16.87
CA GLY A 134 0.74 -5.48 16.70
C GLY A 134 1.52 -4.18 16.49
N MET A 135 2.65 -4.02 17.20
CA MET A 135 3.53 -2.87 17.04
C MET A 135 4.18 -2.80 15.66
N LEU A 136 4.58 -3.94 15.10
CA LEU A 136 5.08 -4.00 13.73
C LEU A 136 4.01 -3.55 12.72
N ILE A 137 2.77 -4.07 12.84
CA ILE A 137 1.66 -3.71 11.95
C ILE A 137 1.34 -2.21 12.06
N TYR A 138 1.18 -1.70 13.27
CA TYR A 138 0.90 -0.29 13.52
C TYR A 138 1.99 0.61 12.95
N SER A 139 3.25 0.29 13.23
CA SER A 139 4.40 1.06 12.74
C SER A 139 4.50 1.04 11.21
N ALA A 140 4.22 -0.09 10.57
CA ALA A 140 4.19 -0.21 9.11
C ALA A 140 3.06 0.62 8.50
N LEU A 141 1.87 0.64 9.10
CA LEU A 141 0.74 1.46 8.64
C LEU A 141 1.05 2.95 8.76
N VAL A 142 1.52 3.41 9.92
CA VAL A 142 1.90 4.81 10.14
C VAL A 142 3.02 5.22 9.20
N SER A 143 4.06 4.38 9.07
CA SER A 143 5.17 4.63 8.13
C SER A 143 4.67 4.70 6.69
N GLY A 144 3.75 3.83 6.29
CA GLY A 144 3.13 3.84 4.98
C GLY A 144 2.39 5.15 4.70
N LEU A 145 1.58 5.63 5.65
CA LEU A 145 0.86 6.90 5.54
C LEU A 145 1.83 8.09 5.45
N VAL A 146 2.89 8.09 6.28
CA VAL A 146 3.92 9.13 6.25
C VAL A 146 4.65 9.15 4.91
N ILE A 147 5.03 7.98 4.38
CA ILE A 147 5.68 7.86 3.07
C ILE A 147 4.75 8.37 1.97
N GLN A 148 3.46 8.01 1.98
CA GLN A 148 2.49 8.49 1.00
C GLN A 148 2.28 10.01 1.06
N ALA A 149 2.21 10.58 2.27
CA ALA A 149 2.08 12.02 2.47
C ALA A 149 3.33 12.79 2.01
N LEU A 150 4.51 12.20 2.19
CA LEU A 150 5.79 12.81 1.79
C LEU A 150 6.13 12.58 0.32
N TYR A 151 5.61 11.52 -0.30
CA TYR A 151 5.88 11.17 -1.70
C TYR A 151 5.76 12.35 -2.69
N PRO A 152 4.65 13.12 -2.73
CA PRO A 152 4.53 14.25 -3.66
C PRO A 152 5.52 15.38 -3.38
N ARG A 153 5.88 15.61 -2.11
CA ARG A 153 6.88 16.62 -1.72
C ARG A 153 8.29 16.21 -2.15
N VAL A 154 8.62 14.94 -1.94
CA VAL A 154 9.93 14.37 -2.31
C VAL A 154 10.08 14.32 -3.84
N GLU A 155 9.03 13.96 -4.58
CA GLU A 155 9.07 13.99 -6.06
C GLU A 155 9.31 15.40 -6.60
N GLY A 156 8.67 16.42 -6.02
CA GLY A 156 8.90 17.82 -6.36
C GLY A 156 10.35 18.28 -6.10
N TRP A 157 10.93 17.86 -4.97
CA TRP A 157 12.34 18.15 -4.66
C TRP A 157 13.31 17.44 -5.61
N ILE A 158 13.03 16.19 -5.96
CA ILE A 158 13.86 15.40 -6.87
C ILE A 158 13.82 15.98 -8.31
N LYS A 159 12.67 16.47 -8.78
CA LYS A 159 12.57 17.16 -10.08
C LYS A 159 13.35 18.48 -10.08
N LYS A 160 13.18 19.27 -9.02
CA LYS A 160 13.93 20.52 -8.81
C LYS A 160 15.45 20.29 -8.73
N ALA A 161 15.89 19.22 -8.09
CA ALA A 161 17.31 18.84 -8.03
C ALA A 161 17.85 18.28 -9.36
N ARG A 162 17.00 17.76 -10.24
CA ARG A 162 17.34 17.31 -11.59
C ARG A 162 17.18 18.38 -12.68
N GLY A 163 16.82 19.61 -12.31
CA GLY A 163 16.69 20.72 -13.26
C GLY A 163 15.56 20.56 -14.27
N GLN A 164 14.49 19.84 -13.92
CA GLN A 164 13.24 19.77 -14.68
C GLN A 164 12.10 20.52 -13.96
#